data_AF-A0A6G9NDH3-F1
#
_entry.id   AF-A0A6G9NDH3-F1
#
_cell.length_a   1.000
_cell.length_b   1.000
_cell.length_c   1.000
_cell.angle_alpha   90.00
_cell.angle_beta   90.00
_cell.angle_gamma   90.00
#
_symmetry.space_group_name_H-M   'P 1'
#
loop_
_entity.id
_entity.type
_entity.pdbx_description
1 polymer ?
#
loop_
_entity_poly.entity_id
_entity_poly.type
_entity_poly.pdbx_seq_one_letter_code
_entity_poly.pdbx_strand_id
1 'polypeptide(L)'
;MSIPAEPTIVDVYRICTEQSGKDFEDLRDRAAYVDLVGALPTHLRPGFTRALSLISWLPRESAGGRKKSFPFKVKDDARKLLRLEEHPMIRKARQLEEAGYEIPRPDLKRKRNGYGRVFMRRGDNWIIVKSDGSTLEPRLLKHEG
;
A
#
# COMPACT_ATOMS: atom_id res chain seq x y z
N MET A 1 16.54 -27.97 2.43
CA MET A 1 16.37 -26.52 2.26
C MET A 1 15.50 -26.02 3.40
N SER A 2 16.06 -25.27 4.35
CA SER A 2 15.29 -24.74 5.48
C SER A 2 14.36 -23.64 4.97
N ILE A 3 13.07 -23.77 5.27
CA ILE A 3 12.11 -22.69 5.07
C ILE A 3 12.60 -21.51 5.92
N PRO A 4 12.83 -20.31 5.35
CA PRO A 4 13.25 -19.17 6.15
C PRO A 4 12.19 -18.91 7.22
N ALA A 5 12.62 -18.69 8.46
CA ALA A 5 11.73 -18.44 9.58
C ALA A 5 10.77 -17.28 9.23
N GLU A 6 9.48 -17.45 9.53
CA GLU A 6 8.50 -16.40 9.33
C GLU A 6 8.87 -15.18 10.20
N PRO A 7 8.74 -13.94 9.68
CA PRO A 7 9.11 -12.76 10.45
C PRO A 7 8.19 -12.61 11.65
N THR A 8 8.80 -12.46 12.82
CA THR A 8 8.11 -12.16 14.07
C THR A 8 7.80 -10.67 14.15
N ILE A 9 6.96 -10.27 15.11
CA ILE A 9 6.72 -8.86 15.39
C ILE A 9 8.02 -8.12 15.75
N VAL A 10 8.96 -8.79 16.42
CA VAL A 10 10.27 -8.23 16.80
C VAL A 10 11.11 -7.96 15.55
N ASP A 11 11.10 -8.86 14.57
CA ASP A 11 11.81 -8.66 13.30
C ASP A 11 11.25 -7.45 12.53
N VAL A 12 9.94 -7.28 12.53
CA VAL A 12 9.29 -6.14 11.88
C VAL A 12 9.63 -4.84 12.59
N TYR A 13 9.59 -4.80 13.92
CA TYR A 13 10.00 -3.60 14.68
C TYR A 13 11.48 -3.29 14.44
N ARG A 14 12.37 -4.29 14.38
CA ARG A 14 13.79 -4.08 14.06
C ARG A 14 13.95 -3.39 12.70
N ILE A 15 13.31 -3.92 11.65
CA ILE A 15 13.33 -3.31 10.30
C ILE A 15 12.83 -1.86 10.37
N CYS A 16 11.73 -1.61 11.07
CA CYS A 16 11.18 -0.27 11.25
C CYS A 16 12.14 0.68 11.98
N THR A 17 12.90 0.20 12.98
CA THR A 17 13.82 1.03 13.76
C THR A 17 15.13 1.35 13.05
N GLU A 18 15.59 0.49 12.16
CA GLU A 18 16.82 0.71 11.37
C GLU A 18 16.69 1.89 10.39
N GLN A 19 15.45 2.25 10.02
CA GLN A 19 15.08 3.41 9.18
C GLN A 19 15.94 3.59 7.92
N SER A 20 16.53 2.50 7.44
CA SER A 20 17.45 2.48 6.31
C SER A 20 17.59 1.05 5.79
N GLY A 21 18.03 0.92 4.54
CA GLY A 21 18.24 -0.38 3.90
C GLY A 21 17.03 -0.87 3.10
N LYS A 22 17.29 -1.90 2.30
CA LYS A 22 16.34 -2.39 1.29
C LYS A 22 15.06 -2.92 1.90
N ASP A 23 15.15 -3.68 3.00
CA ASP A 23 13.98 -4.28 3.64
C ASP A 23 13.07 -3.23 4.29
N PHE A 24 13.65 -2.15 4.82
CA PHE A 24 12.90 -1.00 5.32
C PHE A 24 12.15 -0.30 4.19
N GLU A 25 12.83 0.09 3.11
CA GLU A 25 12.18 0.74 1.96
C GLU A 25 11.12 -0.15 1.32
N ASP A 26 11.41 -1.45 1.18
CA ASP A 26 10.46 -2.44 0.66
C ASP A 26 9.21 -2.55 1.57
N LEU A 27 9.39 -2.61 2.90
CA LEU A 27 8.28 -2.63 3.84
C LEU A 27 7.49 -1.34 3.81
N ARG A 28 8.18 -0.19 3.72
CA ARG A 28 7.61 1.15 3.69
C ARG A 28 6.74 1.37 2.45
N ASP A 29 7.23 1.01 1.26
CA ASP A 29 6.49 1.07 0.00
C ASP A 29 5.20 0.24 0.07
N ARG A 30 5.31 -0.98 0.61
CA ARG A 30 4.17 -1.90 0.74
C ARG A 30 3.16 -1.40 1.76
N ALA A 31 3.63 -0.88 2.90
CA ALA A 31 2.77 -0.30 3.91
C ALA A 31 2.08 0.96 3.38
N ALA A 32 2.77 1.79 2.58
CA ALA A 32 2.17 2.94 1.92
C ALA A 32 1.04 2.54 0.95
N TYR A 33 1.23 1.46 0.19
CA TYR A 33 0.17 0.91 -0.65
C TYR A 33 -1.02 0.44 0.18
N VAL A 34 -0.79 -0.32 1.26
CA VAL A 34 -1.86 -0.80 2.15
C VAL A 34 -2.59 0.39 2.77
N ASP A 35 -1.88 1.43 3.17
CA ASP A 35 -2.50 2.60 3.80
C ASP A 35 -3.48 3.34 2.89
N LEU A 36 -3.08 3.51 1.62
CA LEU A 36 -3.85 4.19 0.57
C LEU A 36 -4.99 3.33 0.01
N VAL A 37 -4.67 2.10 -0.40
CA VAL A 37 -5.61 1.21 -1.11
C VAL A 37 -6.46 0.40 -0.14
N GLY A 38 -5.96 0.18 1.07
CA GLY A 38 -6.52 -0.68 2.10
C GLY A 38 -6.39 -2.17 1.80
N ALA A 39 -5.76 -2.61 0.72
CA ALA A 39 -5.65 -4.04 0.40
C ALA A 39 -4.21 -4.53 0.51
N LEU A 40 -4.04 -5.81 0.91
CA LEU A 40 -2.75 -6.47 0.80
C LEU A 40 -2.41 -6.71 -0.68
N PRO A 41 -1.17 -6.39 -1.12
CA PRO A 41 -0.71 -6.75 -2.46
C PRO A 41 -0.71 -8.27 -2.66
N THR A 42 -1.09 -8.74 -3.86
CA THR A 42 -1.37 -10.18 -4.10
C THR A 42 -0.13 -11.01 -4.46
N HIS A 43 1.02 -10.39 -4.69
CA HIS A 43 2.28 -11.06 -5.08
C HIS A 43 3.42 -10.88 -4.09
N LEU A 44 3.08 -10.73 -2.83
CA LEU A 44 4.09 -10.58 -1.79
C LEU A 44 4.79 -11.91 -1.52
N ARG A 45 6.09 -11.81 -1.26
CA ARG A 45 6.81 -12.90 -0.60
C ARG A 45 6.13 -13.17 0.75
N PRO A 46 5.99 -14.44 1.18
CA PRO A 46 5.27 -14.80 2.40
C PRO A 46 5.67 -13.97 3.63
N GLY A 47 6.96 -13.66 3.79
CA GLY A 47 7.45 -12.82 4.89
C GLY A 47 6.85 -11.41 4.92
N PHE A 48 6.74 -10.73 3.78
CA PHE A 48 6.15 -9.38 3.74
C PHE A 48 4.63 -9.41 3.96
N THR A 49 3.93 -10.45 3.47
CA THR A 49 2.50 -10.62 3.79
C THR A 49 2.29 -10.72 5.30
N ARG A 50 3.12 -11.52 5.98
CA ARG A 50 3.08 -11.66 7.44
C ARG A 50 3.41 -10.34 8.13
N ALA A 51 4.49 -9.67 7.74
CA ALA A 51 4.88 -8.37 8.29
C ALA A 51 3.75 -7.34 8.19
N LEU A 52 3.16 -7.18 6.99
CA LEU A 52 2.02 -6.29 6.77
C LEU A 52 0.81 -6.67 7.61
N SER A 53 0.51 -7.97 7.75
CA SER A 53 -0.60 -8.42 8.61
C SER A 53 -0.39 -8.09 10.09
N LEU A 54 0.87 -8.04 10.55
CA LEU A 54 1.22 -7.71 11.93
C LEU A 54 1.10 -6.20 12.20
N ILE A 55 1.40 -5.36 11.20
CA ILE A 55 1.33 -3.89 11.31
C ILE A 55 0.03 -3.30 10.77
N SER A 56 -0.91 -4.13 10.33
CA SER A 56 -2.21 -3.71 9.84
C SER A 56 -3.34 -4.30 10.67
N TRP A 57 -4.52 -3.72 10.57
CA TRP A 57 -5.73 -4.18 11.24
C TRP A 57 -6.95 -4.00 10.34
N LEU A 58 -7.98 -4.80 10.58
CA LEU A 58 -9.26 -4.68 9.90
C LEU A 58 -10.27 -4.02 10.85
N PRO A 59 -10.87 -2.88 10.50
CA PRO A 59 -11.87 -2.24 11.35
C PRO A 59 -13.12 -3.10 11.57
N ARG A 60 -13.54 -3.24 12.83
CA ARG A 60 -14.63 -4.13 13.27
C ARG A 60 -16.03 -3.70 12.76
N GLU A 61 -16.20 -2.44 12.38
CA GLU A 61 -17.47 -1.89 11.84
C GLU A 61 -17.84 -2.41 10.45
N SER A 62 -17.00 -3.23 9.82
CA SER A 62 -17.21 -3.81 8.50
C SER A 62 -18.34 -4.86 8.42
N ALA A 63 -18.96 -5.23 9.55
CA ALA A 63 -19.97 -6.30 9.62
C ALA A 63 -21.44 -5.79 9.52
N GLY A 64 -21.68 -4.48 9.62
CA GLY A 64 -23.01 -3.89 9.55
C GLY A 64 -23.36 -3.44 8.13
N GLY A 65 -24.29 -4.14 7.47
CA GLY A 65 -24.59 -3.96 6.05
C GLY A 65 -24.86 -2.51 5.61
N ARG A 66 -23.95 -1.95 4.80
CA ARG A 66 -24.18 -1.11 3.61
C ARG A 66 -22.84 -0.70 3.01
N LYS A 67 -22.48 -1.34 1.89
CA LYS A 67 -21.54 -0.89 0.84
C LYS A 67 -20.43 0.11 1.25
N LYS A 68 -19.42 -0.31 2.02
CA LYS A 68 -18.04 0.25 1.97
C LYS A 68 -17.13 -0.67 2.79
N SER A 69 -16.65 -1.74 2.16
CA SER A 69 -15.51 -2.50 2.71
C SER A 69 -14.34 -1.52 2.75
N PHE A 70 -14.06 -0.98 3.93
CA PHE A 70 -12.83 -0.26 4.19
C PHE A 70 -11.78 -1.33 4.48
N PRO A 71 -10.81 -1.51 3.59
CA PRO A 71 -9.91 -2.65 3.68
C PRO A 71 -8.73 -2.25 4.60
N PHE A 72 -7.97 -3.23 5.10
CA PHE A 72 -6.81 -3.11 6.00
C PHE A 72 -6.23 -1.70 6.22
N LYS A 73 -6.12 -1.27 7.47
CA LYS A 73 -5.44 -0.03 7.86
C LYS A 73 -4.10 -0.34 8.50
N VAL A 74 -3.07 0.43 8.18
CA VAL A 74 -1.80 0.36 8.90
C VAL A 74 -2.01 0.96 10.29
N LYS A 75 -1.50 0.29 11.34
CA LYS A 75 -1.58 0.78 12.73
C LYS A 75 -0.78 2.07 12.89
N ASP A 76 -1.25 2.97 13.77
CA ASP A 76 -0.66 4.30 13.93
C ASP A 76 0.80 4.29 14.38
N ASP A 77 1.18 3.33 15.22
CA ASP A 77 2.57 3.12 15.66
C ASP A 77 3.46 2.76 14.46
N ALA A 78 3.02 1.84 13.62
CA ALA A 78 3.72 1.47 12.39
C ALA A 78 3.75 2.61 11.37
N ARG A 79 2.67 3.40 11.24
CA ARG A 79 2.64 4.60 10.38
C ARG A 79 3.73 5.60 10.75
N LYS A 80 3.90 5.83 12.05
CA LYS A 80 4.94 6.73 12.60
C LYS A 80 6.34 6.17 12.36
N LEU A 81 6.57 4.90 12.72
CA LEU A 81 7.88 4.27 12.57
C LEU A 81 8.34 4.19 11.11
N LEU A 82 7.41 3.89 10.19
CA LEU A 82 7.68 3.85 8.75
C LEU A 82 7.64 5.23 8.08
N ARG A 83 7.39 6.31 8.84
CA ARG A 83 7.30 7.68 8.34
C ARG A 83 6.40 7.77 7.09
N LEU A 84 5.22 7.14 7.17
CA LEU A 84 4.31 7.02 6.03
C LEU A 84 3.76 8.38 5.58
N GLU A 85 3.61 9.33 6.51
CA GLU A 85 3.23 10.72 6.22
C GLU A 85 4.21 11.42 5.28
N GLU A 86 5.48 11.01 5.31
CA GLU A 86 6.54 11.57 4.48
C GLU A 86 6.75 10.79 3.19
N HIS A 87 6.05 9.67 3.01
CA HIS A 87 6.21 8.81 1.84
C HIS A 87 5.78 9.53 0.56
N PRO A 88 6.62 9.59 -0.49
CA PRO A 88 6.30 10.34 -1.71
C PRO A 88 4.95 9.96 -2.35
N MET A 89 4.66 8.66 -2.45
CA MET A 89 3.37 8.16 -2.93
C MET A 89 2.17 8.63 -2.08
N ILE A 90 2.30 8.65 -0.76
CA ILE A 90 1.21 9.08 0.14
C ILE A 90 0.98 10.59 -0.01
N ARG A 91 2.05 11.39 0.05
CA ARG A 91 1.96 12.84 -0.13
C ARG A 91 1.31 13.18 -1.46
N LYS A 92 1.72 12.51 -2.54
CA LYS A 92 1.17 12.75 -3.87
C LYS A 92 -0.29 12.30 -3.97
N ALA A 93 -0.63 11.14 -3.42
CA ALA A 93 -2.01 10.65 -3.43
C ALA A 93 -2.95 11.62 -2.69
N ARG A 94 -2.56 12.12 -1.51
CA ARG A 94 -3.37 13.10 -0.76
C ARG A 94 -3.54 14.43 -1.48
N GLN A 95 -2.49 14.96 -2.10
CA GLN A 95 -2.60 16.13 -2.97
C GLN A 95 -3.62 15.91 -4.11
N LEU A 96 -3.67 14.71 -4.67
CA LEU A 96 -4.63 14.36 -5.71
C LEU A 96 -6.05 14.18 -5.15
N GLU A 97 -6.20 13.65 -3.93
CA GLU A 97 -7.49 13.58 -3.23
C GLU A 97 -8.08 14.97 -3.01
N GLU A 98 -7.26 15.94 -2.58
CA GLU A 98 -7.64 17.36 -2.47
C GLU A 98 -8.06 17.94 -3.84
N ALA A 99 -7.45 17.48 -4.94
CA ALA A 99 -7.82 17.84 -6.31
C ALA A 99 -9.03 17.06 -6.87
N GLY A 100 -9.70 16.26 -6.04
CA GLY A 100 -10.91 15.51 -6.37
C GLY A 100 -10.66 14.16 -7.04
N TYR A 101 -9.45 13.61 -6.97
CA TYR A 101 -9.19 12.24 -7.38
C TYR A 101 -9.55 11.25 -6.28
N GLU A 102 -10.03 10.08 -6.66
CA GLU A 102 -10.36 9.01 -5.73
C GLU A 102 -9.53 7.76 -6.06
N ILE A 103 -9.14 7.01 -5.03
CA ILE A 103 -8.60 5.66 -5.19
C ILE A 103 -9.80 4.72 -5.39
N PRO A 104 -9.99 4.14 -6.60
CA PRO A 104 -11.06 3.20 -6.83
C PRO A 104 -10.80 1.92 -6.05
N ARG A 105 -11.87 1.19 -5.74
CA ARG A 105 -11.74 -0.08 -5.03
C ARG A 105 -10.81 -1.02 -5.82
N PRO A 106 -9.87 -1.70 -5.14
CA PRO A 106 -9.03 -2.68 -5.80
C PRO A 106 -9.93 -3.75 -6.43
N ASP A 107 -9.75 -3.98 -7.73
CA ASP A 107 -10.44 -5.05 -8.43
C ASP A 107 -9.84 -6.38 -7.97
N LEU A 108 -10.52 -7.04 -7.04
CA LEU A 108 -10.11 -8.34 -6.51
C LEU A 108 -10.10 -9.44 -7.59
N LYS A 109 -10.68 -9.20 -8.78
CA LYS A 109 -10.61 -10.13 -9.92
C LYS A 109 -9.33 -9.96 -10.75
N ARG A 110 -8.59 -8.85 -10.60
CA ARG A 110 -7.28 -8.70 -11.26
C ARG A 110 -6.26 -9.56 -10.52
N LYS A 111 -5.60 -10.44 -11.27
CA LYS A 111 -4.64 -11.42 -10.73
C LYS A 111 -3.43 -10.78 -10.02
N ARG A 112 -3.11 -9.51 -10.32
CA ARG A 112 -1.87 -8.85 -9.84
C ARG A 112 -2.10 -7.43 -9.32
N ASN A 113 -2.05 -7.25 -7.99
CA ASN A 113 -1.96 -5.95 -7.34
C ASN A 113 -0.51 -5.70 -6.91
N GLY A 114 0.24 -4.95 -7.73
CA GLY A 114 1.58 -4.49 -7.39
C GLY A 114 1.54 -3.33 -6.39
N TYR A 115 2.51 -3.27 -5.48
CA TYR A 115 2.56 -2.26 -4.42
C TYR A 115 3.22 -0.93 -4.84
N GLY A 116 4.06 -0.94 -5.89
CA GLY A 116 4.76 0.27 -6.34
C GLY A 116 3.91 1.26 -7.14
N ARG A 117 2.59 1.04 -7.25
CA ARG A 117 1.66 1.85 -8.06
C ARG A 117 0.28 1.89 -7.42
N VAL A 118 -0.29 3.08 -7.31
CA VAL A 118 -1.68 3.33 -6.90
C VAL A 118 -2.43 4.00 -8.05
N PHE A 119 -3.55 3.44 -8.46
CA PHE A 119 -4.41 4.04 -9.46
C PHE A 119 -5.36 5.02 -8.78
N MET A 120 -5.52 6.20 -9.36
CA MET A 120 -6.49 7.20 -8.93
C MET A 120 -7.29 7.70 -10.14
N ARG A 121 -8.52 8.15 -9.91
CA ARG A 121 -9.40 8.63 -10.97
C ARG A 121 -10.19 9.86 -10.57
N ARG A 122 -10.50 10.72 -11.55
CA ARG A 122 -11.43 11.85 -11.43
C ARG A 122 -12.29 11.91 -12.69
N GLY A 123 -13.54 11.44 -12.60
CA GLY A 123 -14.36 11.17 -13.79
C GLY A 123 -13.70 10.11 -14.67
N ASP A 124 -13.48 10.44 -15.94
CA ASP A 124 -12.79 9.58 -16.93
C ASP A 124 -11.27 9.74 -16.93
N ASN A 125 -10.73 10.67 -16.15
CA ASN A 125 -9.29 10.89 -16.05
C ASN A 125 -8.71 9.92 -15.05
N TRP A 126 -7.77 9.10 -15.51
CA TRP A 126 -7.02 8.18 -14.67
C TRP A 126 -5.58 8.62 -14.55
N ILE A 127 -5.01 8.37 -13.37
CA ILE A 127 -3.60 8.62 -13.08
C ILE A 127 -3.04 7.48 -12.24
N ILE A 128 -1.76 7.22 -12.38
CA ILE A 128 -1.02 6.23 -11.59
C ILE A 128 0.01 6.99 -10.78
N VAL A 129 -0.07 6.89 -9.47
CA VAL A 129 0.95 7.39 -8.54
C VAL A 129 1.93 6.24 -8.27
N LYS A 130 3.23 6.46 -8.49
CA LYS A 130 4.26 5.47 -8.17
C LYS A 130 4.80 5.64 -6.75
N SER A 131 5.56 4.65 -6.25
CA SER A 131 6.19 4.70 -4.93
C SER A 131 7.06 5.94 -4.72
N ASP A 132 7.77 6.37 -5.76
CA ASP A 132 8.60 7.60 -5.80
C ASP A 132 7.80 8.92 -5.85
N GLY A 133 6.46 8.86 -5.90
CA GLY A 133 5.58 10.03 -5.98
C GLY A 133 5.42 10.63 -7.37
N SER A 134 6.08 10.07 -8.40
CA SER A 134 5.82 10.44 -9.79
C SER A 134 4.45 9.96 -10.25
N THR A 135 3.90 10.63 -11.27
CA THR A 135 2.57 10.31 -11.81
C THR A 135 2.64 9.97 -13.29
N LEU A 136 1.85 8.97 -13.71
CA LEU A 136 1.66 8.60 -15.12
C LEU A 136 0.18 8.59 -15.49
N GLU A 137 -0.14 9.05 -16.69
CA GLU A 137 -1.47 8.85 -17.27
C GLU A 137 -1.55 7.44 -17.91
N PRO A 138 -2.55 6.60 -17.61
CA PRO A 138 -2.64 5.24 -18.17
C PRO A 138 -2.76 5.19 -19.68
N ARG A 139 -3.17 6.28 -20.35
CA ARG A 139 -3.20 6.37 -21.82
C ARG A 139 -1.80 6.21 -22.42
N LEU A 140 -0.74 6.51 -21.66
CA LEU A 140 0.65 6.33 -22.05
C LEU A 140 1.16 4.88 -21.90
N LEU A 141 0.42 3.99 -21.22
CA LEU A 141 0.81 2.58 -21.07
C LEU A 141 0.47 1.71 -22.30
N LYS A 142 -0.19 2.26 -23.32
CA LYS A 142 -0.54 1.52 -24.55
C LYS A 142 0.57 1.49 -25.60
N HIS A 143 1.72 2.12 -25.36
CA HIS A 143 2.82 2.23 -26.33
C HIS A 143 4.15 1.59 -25.89
N GLU A 144 4.19 0.89 -24.76
CA GLU A 144 5.34 0.05 -24.39
C GLU A 144 4.93 -1.43 -24.47
N GLY A 145 4.89 -1.95 -25.70
CA GLY A 145 4.69 -3.35 -26.03
C GLY A 145 5.75 -3.79 -27.03
#